data_AF-A0A1E3PM26-F1
#
_entry.id   AF-A0A1E3PM26-F1
#
_cell.length_a   1.000
_cell.length_b   1.000
_cell.length_c   1.000
_cell.angle_alpha   90.00
_cell.angle_beta   90.00
_cell.angle_gamma   90.00
#
_symmetry.space_group_name_H-M   'P 1'
#
loop_
_entity.id
_entity.type
_entity.pdbx_description
1 polymer ?
#
loop_
_entity_poly.entity_id
_entity_poly.type
_entity_poly.pdbx_seq_one_letter_code
_entity_poly.pdbx_strand_id
1 'polypeptide(L)'
;MDVEVPKFQNTPAQKGINGPDIEEEDDDPVVKEFPIFFSNKLAENLNLFQYPVRPSERPYVDAYGEGILDSRIKRDAGILEVDVPIDTTKFYDKTKAAKKWDSVNTQTLSGSISHPEGQMVGVFKDDELHLTPVFSTVQLRPQFKYVDKKSIEDREAVKLAQKDARSKEVKAVQMSAKSTGEQAPKYSGALLSFKQADDEEFVHLDWYDRDSDESWNVADRLISSNKESLDSDTLPLEYISMISCPHLDPSSEIHN
;
A
#
# COMPACT_ATOMS: atom_id res chain seq x y z
N MET A 1 -58.48 -69.33 -13.81
CA MET A 1 -58.80 -68.06 -13.11
C MET A 1 -57.46 -67.43 -12.93
N ASP A 2 -57.03 -66.71 -13.95
CA ASP A 2 -55.65 -66.22 -14.08
C ASP A 2 -55.77 -64.77 -14.50
N VAL A 3 -55.53 -63.87 -13.56
CA VAL A 3 -55.54 -62.43 -13.79
C VAL A 3 -54.08 -61.99 -13.88
N GLU A 4 -53.61 -61.82 -15.11
CA GLU A 4 -52.34 -61.17 -15.42
C GLU A 4 -52.45 -59.65 -15.28
N VAL A 5 -51.36 -59.06 -14.83
CA VAL A 5 -51.15 -57.62 -14.60
C VAL A 5 -50.83 -56.92 -15.92
N PRO A 6 -51.47 -55.79 -16.28
CA PRO A 6 -50.97 -54.94 -17.35
C PRO A 6 -50.14 -53.76 -16.83
N LYS A 7 -48.97 -53.57 -17.44
CA LYS A 7 -48.09 -52.41 -17.30
C LYS A 7 -48.74 -51.18 -17.96
N PHE A 8 -48.76 -50.04 -17.27
CA PHE A 8 -49.15 -48.76 -17.87
C PHE A 8 -47.91 -47.96 -18.32
N GLN A 9 -47.94 -47.58 -19.59
CA GLN A 9 -46.98 -46.73 -20.28
C GLN A 9 -47.30 -45.24 -20.02
N ASN A 10 -46.24 -44.43 -20.05
CA ASN A 10 -46.26 -42.97 -19.97
C ASN A 10 -47.08 -42.32 -21.10
N THR A 11 -47.83 -41.27 -20.75
CA THR A 11 -48.40 -40.31 -21.70
C THR A 11 -48.11 -38.88 -21.19
N PRO A 12 -47.77 -37.91 -22.07
CA PRO A 12 -47.23 -36.61 -21.67
C PRO A 12 -48.32 -35.54 -21.57
N ALA A 13 -48.12 -34.57 -20.67
CA ALA A 13 -48.39 -33.14 -20.85
C ALA A 13 -48.27 -32.44 -19.50
N GLN A 14 -47.45 -31.38 -19.41
CA GLN A 14 -48.00 -30.03 -19.28
C GLN A 14 -46.90 -28.98 -19.43
N LYS A 15 -47.20 -28.06 -20.36
CA LYS A 15 -46.46 -26.86 -20.73
C LYS A 15 -46.50 -25.87 -19.57
N GLY A 16 -45.34 -25.44 -19.08
CA GLY A 16 -45.21 -24.49 -17.99
C GLY A 16 -44.12 -23.46 -18.27
N ILE A 17 -44.58 -22.24 -18.55
CA ILE A 17 -43.93 -20.93 -18.33
C ILE A 17 -42.70 -20.63 -19.21
N ASN A 18 -42.95 -19.80 -20.24
CA ASN A 18 -41.92 -19.06 -20.96
C ASN A 18 -41.21 -18.11 -19.99
N GLY A 19 -40.01 -18.46 -19.54
CA GLY A 19 -39.00 -17.47 -19.17
C GLY A 19 -38.51 -16.75 -20.42
N PRO A 20 -37.88 -15.56 -20.33
CA PRO A 20 -37.25 -14.98 -21.50
C PRO A 20 -36.21 -15.97 -22.01
N ASP A 21 -36.37 -16.41 -23.26
CA ASP A 21 -35.33 -17.09 -24.01
C ASP A 21 -34.13 -16.16 -24.00
N ILE A 22 -33.16 -16.46 -23.14
CA ILE A 22 -31.81 -15.94 -23.30
C ILE A 22 -31.38 -16.61 -24.59
N GLU A 23 -31.44 -15.88 -25.70
CA GLU A 23 -30.75 -16.26 -26.93
C GLU A 23 -29.35 -16.67 -26.48
N GLU A 24 -28.99 -17.94 -26.67
CA GLU A 24 -27.62 -18.40 -26.49
C GLU A 24 -26.80 -17.58 -27.48
N GLU A 25 -26.31 -16.42 -27.01
CA GLU A 25 -25.35 -15.59 -27.72
C GLU A 25 -24.23 -16.56 -28.11
N ASP A 26 -24.03 -16.71 -29.43
CA ASP A 26 -23.04 -17.60 -30.02
C ASP A 26 -21.78 -17.63 -29.15
N ASP A 27 -21.52 -18.78 -28.51
CA ASP A 27 -20.39 -19.01 -27.60
C ASP A 27 -19.10 -18.48 -28.28
N ASP A 28 -18.60 -17.32 -27.84
CA ASP A 28 -17.39 -16.70 -28.39
C ASP A 28 -16.24 -17.69 -28.19
N PRO A 29 -15.67 -18.25 -29.28
CA PRO A 29 -14.70 -19.33 -29.15
C PRO A 29 -13.43 -18.81 -28.48
N VAL A 30 -12.93 -19.57 -27.50
CA VAL A 30 -11.66 -19.29 -26.84
C VAL A 30 -10.55 -19.20 -27.89
N VAL A 31 -10.07 -17.98 -28.15
CA VAL A 31 -9.00 -17.73 -29.13
C VAL A 31 -7.64 -18.13 -28.57
N LYS A 32 -7.43 -17.99 -27.26
CA LYS A 32 -6.16 -18.26 -26.59
C LYS A 32 -6.33 -18.52 -25.10
N GLU A 33 -5.68 -19.57 -24.60
CA GLU A 33 -5.62 -19.91 -23.19
C GLU A 33 -4.24 -19.51 -22.64
N PHE A 34 -4.22 -18.86 -21.47
CA PHE A 34 -2.99 -18.43 -20.81
C PHE A 34 -2.87 -19.12 -19.44
N PRO A 35 -1.80 -19.89 -19.18
CA PRO A 35 -1.57 -20.46 -17.86
C PRO A 35 -1.28 -19.34 -16.85
N ILE A 36 -1.89 -19.45 -15.67
CA ILE A 36 -1.67 -18.54 -14.55
C ILE A 36 -0.78 -19.25 -13.52
N PHE A 37 0.34 -18.64 -13.19
CA PHE A 37 1.26 -19.10 -12.17
C PHE A 37 1.23 -18.16 -10.98
N PHE A 38 1.32 -18.74 -9.79
CA PHE A 38 1.45 -17.97 -8.55
C PHE A 38 2.92 -17.97 -8.10
N SER A 39 3.43 -16.80 -7.71
CA SER A 39 4.79 -16.61 -7.22
C SER A 39 4.77 -16.02 -5.82
N ASN A 40 5.39 -16.73 -4.87
CA ASN A 40 5.54 -16.28 -3.49
C ASN A 40 6.93 -15.72 -3.16
N LYS A 41 7.88 -15.75 -4.11
CA LYS A 41 9.29 -15.40 -3.85
C LYS A 41 9.47 -13.96 -3.35
N LEU A 42 8.59 -13.05 -3.77
CA LEU A 42 8.62 -11.64 -3.39
C LEU A 42 7.40 -11.22 -2.58
N ALA A 43 6.58 -12.16 -2.09
CA ALA A 43 5.33 -11.87 -1.41
C ALA A 43 5.47 -10.98 -0.16
N GLU A 44 6.60 -11.07 0.54
CA GLU A 44 6.88 -10.29 1.76
C GLU A 44 7.60 -8.96 1.48
N ASN A 45 8.11 -8.76 0.25
CA ASN A 45 9.00 -7.65 -0.07
C ASN A 45 8.53 -6.81 -1.27
N LEU A 46 7.43 -7.20 -1.93
CA LEU A 46 6.89 -6.50 -3.08
C LEU A 46 6.02 -5.33 -2.64
N ASN A 47 6.53 -4.11 -2.81
CA ASN A 47 5.82 -2.88 -2.46
C ASN A 47 5.43 -2.10 -3.71
N LEU A 48 4.22 -1.54 -3.72
CA LEU A 48 3.71 -0.72 -4.80
C LEU A 48 3.79 0.77 -4.42
N PHE A 49 4.67 1.51 -5.09
CA PHE A 49 4.79 2.96 -4.90
C PHE A 49 3.96 3.73 -5.91
N GLN A 50 3.13 4.63 -5.40
CA GLN A 50 2.24 5.46 -6.21
C GLN A 50 2.63 6.93 -6.06
N TYR A 51 2.60 7.67 -7.18
CA TYR A 51 2.93 9.09 -7.25
C TYR A 51 1.72 9.89 -7.76
N PRO A 52 0.71 10.21 -6.93
CA PRO A 52 -0.55 10.80 -7.40
C PRO A 52 -0.40 12.17 -8.05
N VAL A 53 0.62 12.92 -7.64
CA VAL A 53 0.90 14.28 -8.13
C VAL A 53 1.73 14.29 -9.41
N ARG A 54 2.06 13.11 -9.96
CA ARG A 54 2.98 12.95 -11.07
C ARG A 54 2.31 12.19 -12.22
N PRO A 55 2.31 12.73 -13.46
CA PRO A 55 1.80 12.02 -14.61
C PRO A 55 2.73 10.85 -14.98
N SER A 56 2.17 9.79 -15.57
CA SER A 56 2.90 8.60 -16.01
C SER A 56 3.96 8.91 -17.09
N GLU A 57 3.78 9.98 -17.85
CA GLU A 57 4.68 10.41 -18.93
C GLU A 57 6.03 10.94 -18.42
N ARG A 58 6.15 11.30 -17.13
CA ARG A 58 7.37 11.85 -16.55
C ARG A 58 7.79 11.06 -15.30
N PRO A 59 8.23 9.81 -15.44
CA PRO A 59 8.67 8.98 -14.32
C PRO A 59 9.95 9.54 -13.67
N TYR A 60 10.21 9.15 -12.43
CA TYR A 60 11.49 9.39 -11.77
C TYR A 60 12.47 8.30 -12.23
N VAL A 61 13.41 8.68 -13.10
CA VAL A 61 14.45 7.80 -13.64
C VAL A 61 15.75 8.57 -13.80
N ASP A 62 16.86 7.87 -13.66
CA ASP A 62 18.20 8.46 -13.69
C ASP A 62 18.52 9.03 -15.07
N ALA A 63 17.97 8.42 -16.14
CA ALA A 63 18.15 8.84 -17.53
C ALA A 63 17.73 10.30 -17.79
N TYR A 64 16.76 10.83 -17.03
CA TYR A 64 16.33 12.24 -17.13
C TYR A 64 16.97 13.15 -16.08
N GLY A 65 17.90 12.63 -15.26
CA GLY A 65 18.46 13.36 -14.11
C GLY A 65 17.44 13.61 -13.00
N GLU A 66 16.32 12.88 -13.01
CA GLU A 66 15.24 12.94 -12.01
C GLU A 66 15.13 11.63 -11.22
N GLY A 67 16.26 10.93 -11.14
CA GLY A 67 16.47 9.72 -10.37
C GLY A 67 16.25 9.90 -8.89
N ILE A 68 16.03 8.82 -8.18
CA ILE A 68 15.94 8.86 -6.72
C ILE A 68 17.36 8.85 -6.14
N LEU A 69 17.66 9.81 -5.27
CA LEU A 69 19.00 9.99 -4.70
C LEU A 69 19.22 9.17 -3.44
N ASP A 70 18.22 9.18 -2.56
CA ASP A 70 18.26 8.52 -1.26
C ASP A 70 16.87 8.01 -0.93
N SER A 71 16.82 6.86 -0.27
CA SER A 71 15.57 6.26 0.19
C SER A 71 15.74 5.76 1.61
N ARG A 72 14.73 6.00 2.44
CA ARG A 72 14.78 5.70 3.87
C ARG A 72 13.43 5.27 4.40
N ILE A 73 13.44 4.31 5.30
CA ILE A 73 12.23 3.69 5.84
C ILE A 73 12.25 3.65 7.36
N LYS A 74 11.07 3.84 7.95
CA LYS A 74 10.71 3.52 9.32
C LYS A 74 9.70 2.39 9.26
N ARG A 75 10.10 1.18 9.65
CA ARG A 75 9.31 -0.04 9.48
C ARG A 75 8.17 -0.10 10.48
N ASP A 76 8.42 0.29 11.73
CA ASP A 76 7.41 0.17 12.79
C ASP A 76 6.37 1.30 12.69
N ALA A 77 6.81 2.51 12.35
CA ALA A 77 5.93 3.64 12.09
C ALA A 77 5.27 3.59 10.70
N GLY A 78 5.76 2.73 9.80
CA GLY A 78 5.25 2.60 8.44
C GLY A 78 5.45 3.85 7.60
N ILE A 79 6.60 4.53 7.70
CA ILE A 79 6.90 5.73 6.93
C ILE A 79 8.03 5.43 5.95
N LEU A 80 7.78 5.68 4.67
CA LEU A 80 8.82 5.64 3.64
C LEU A 80 9.06 7.06 3.14
N GLU A 81 10.33 7.43 2.98
CA GLU A 81 10.72 8.67 2.36
C GLU A 81 11.74 8.44 1.27
N VAL A 82 11.62 9.26 0.23
CA VAL A 82 12.42 9.18 -0.97
C VAL A 82 12.80 10.61 -1.37
N ASP A 83 14.08 10.86 -1.58
CA ASP A 83 14.58 12.17 -2.00
C ASP A 83 14.86 12.16 -3.50
N VAL A 84 14.30 13.16 -4.20
CA VAL A 84 14.41 13.35 -5.65
C VAL A 84 15.13 14.68 -5.91
N PRO A 85 16.00 14.80 -6.93
CA PRO A 85 16.66 16.05 -7.25
C PRO A 85 15.67 17.06 -7.83
N ILE A 86 15.89 18.33 -7.51
CA ILE A 86 15.23 19.46 -8.17
C ILE A 86 16.16 19.95 -9.27
N ASP A 87 15.67 20.01 -10.51
CA ASP A 87 16.41 20.64 -11.60
C ASP A 87 16.62 22.13 -11.28
N THR A 88 17.88 22.51 -11.00
CA THR A 88 18.26 23.89 -10.71
C THR A 88 18.68 24.68 -11.95
N THR A 89 18.69 24.03 -13.12
CA THR A 89 19.08 24.65 -14.40
C THR A 89 17.93 25.38 -15.05
N LYS A 90 16.70 24.85 -14.94
CA LYS A 90 15.48 25.40 -15.53
C LYS A 90 14.42 25.62 -14.46
N PHE A 91 13.64 26.70 -14.61
CA PHE A 91 12.49 27.01 -13.75
C PHE A 91 12.78 27.11 -12.24
N TYR A 92 14.06 27.30 -11.86
CA TYR A 92 14.50 27.42 -10.47
C TYR A 92 15.08 28.81 -10.18
N ASP A 93 14.52 29.51 -9.19
CA ASP A 93 15.03 30.78 -8.71
C ASP A 93 16.03 30.58 -7.57
N LYS A 94 17.32 30.62 -7.93
CA LYS A 94 18.44 30.49 -7.00
C LYS A 94 18.45 31.57 -5.92
N THR A 95 18.02 32.78 -6.25
CA THR A 95 18.06 33.91 -5.29
C THR A 95 17.03 33.73 -4.18
N LYS A 96 15.82 33.30 -4.55
CA LYS A 96 14.75 33.01 -3.59
C LYS A 96 15.07 31.79 -2.74
N ALA A 97 15.60 30.73 -3.35
CA ALA A 97 15.97 29.53 -2.63
C ALA A 97 17.12 29.77 -1.64
N ALA A 98 18.17 30.48 -2.03
CA ALA A 98 19.27 30.82 -1.12
C ALA A 98 18.82 31.71 0.04
N LYS A 99 17.98 32.72 -0.22
CA LYS A 99 17.54 33.67 0.82
C LYS A 99 16.53 33.06 1.79
N LYS A 100 15.64 32.19 1.32
CA LYS A 100 14.55 31.66 2.15
C LYS A 100 14.79 30.25 2.65
N TRP A 101 15.41 29.37 1.89
CA TRP A 101 15.37 27.92 2.13
C TRP A 101 16.74 27.26 2.01
N ASP A 102 17.81 28.01 2.27
CA ASP A 102 19.19 27.53 2.27
C ASP A 102 19.60 26.77 1.00
N SER A 103 19.15 27.26 -0.16
CA SER A 103 19.48 26.68 -1.48
C SER A 103 19.05 25.22 -1.67
N VAL A 104 17.88 24.86 -1.14
CA VAL A 104 17.28 23.53 -1.32
C VAL A 104 17.30 23.07 -2.78
N ASN A 105 17.92 21.91 -3.02
CA ASN A 105 18.07 21.28 -4.33
C ASN A 105 17.49 19.86 -4.37
N THR A 106 16.89 19.40 -3.27
CA THR A 106 16.24 18.10 -3.15
C THR A 106 14.80 18.26 -2.71
N GLN A 107 13.93 17.40 -3.23
CA GLN A 107 12.53 17.31 -2.86
C GLN A 107 12.29 15.96 -2.19
N THR A 108 11.86 15.98 -0.94
CA THR A 108 11.47 14.77 -0.21
C THR A 108 10.02 14.42 -0.53
N LEU A 109 9.81 13.19 -0.99
CA LEU A 109 8.51 12.54 -1.09
C LEU A 109 8.36 11.60 0.10
N SER A 110 7.23 11.65 0.79
CA SER A 110 6.96 10.77 1.93
C SER A 110 5.57 10.16 1.79
N GLY A 111 5.44 8.92 2.25
CA GLY A 111 4.19 8.18 2.24
C GLY A 111 4.08 7.29 3.47
N SER A 112 2.83 7.03 3.86
CA SER A 112 2.51 6.00 4.84
C SER A 112 2.36 4.66 4.11
N ILE A 113 2.92 3.62 4.70
CA ILE A 113 2.78 2.25 4.25
C ILE A 113 1.39 1.74 4.64
N SER A 114 0.64 1.23 3.66
CA SER A 114 -0.64 0.55 3.86
C SER A 114 -0.55 -0.86 3.30
N HIS A 115 -1.15 -1.84 3.98
CA HIS A 115 -1.17 -3.24 3.54
C HIS A 115 -2.54 -3.54 2.94
N PRO A 116 -2.70 -3.49 1.61
CA PRO A 116 -3.97 -3.81 0.97
C PRO A 116 -4.12 -5.33 0.88
N GLU A 117 -5.28 -5.84 1.26
CA GLU A 117 -5.63 -7.24 1.01
C GLU A 117 -6.16 -7.38 -0.43
N GLY A 118 -5.81 -8.49 -1.09
CA GLY A 118 -6.33 -8.85 -2.42
C GLY A 118 -5.67 -8.13 -3.62
N GLN A 119 -4.59 -7.38 -3.42
CA GLN A 119 -3.83 -6.79 -4.54
C GLN A 119 -2.68 -7.69 -4.99
N MET A 120 -2.56 -7.88 -6.29
CA MET A 120 -1.51 -8.70 -6.91
C MET A 120 -0.93 -7.98 -8.13
N VAL A 121 0.36 -8.19 -8.38
CA VAL A 121 1.03 -7.77 -9.61
C VAL A 121 1.08 -8.96 -10.56
N GLY A 122 0.55 -8.77 -11.76
CA GLY A 122 0.65 -9.72 -12.86
C GLY A 122 1.78 -9.34 -13.81
N VAL A 123 2.75 -10.24 -13.99
CA VAL A 123 3.78 -10.13 -15.03
C VAL A 123 3.41 -11.08 -16.16
N PHE A 124 3.22 -10.52 -17.36
CA PHE A 124 2.92 -11.30 -18.56
C PHE A 124 4.20 -11.50 -19.37
N LYS A 125 4.62 -12.75 -19.57
CA LYS A 125 5.83 -13.10 -20.32
C LYS A 125 5.64 -14.44 -21.02
N ASP A 126 6.04 -14.53 -22.29
CA ASP A 126 6.01 -15.77 -23.07
C ASP A 126 4.63 -16.47 -23.10
N ASP A 127 3.55 -15.68 -23.14
CA ASP A 127 2.16 -16.17 -23.04
C ASP A 127 1.83 -16.86 -21.70
N GLU A 128 2.57 -16.56 -20.65
CA GLU A 128 2.31 -17.01 -19.27
C GLU A 128 2.04 -15.80 -18.38
N LEU A 129 1.06 -15.90 -17.48
CA LEU A 129 0.74 -14.86 -16.51
C LEU A 129 1.25 -15.27 -15.12
N HIS A 130 2.21 -14.53 -14.57
CA HIS A 130 2.72 -14.75 -13.22
C HIS A 130 2.13 -13.72 -12.25
N LEU A 131 1.39 -14.20 -11.26
CA LEU A 131 0.80 -13.38 -10.19
C LEU A 131 1.68 -13.42 -8.94
N THR A 132 2.05 -12.25 -8.43
CA THR A 132 2.74 -12.09 -7.14
C THR A 132 1.92 -11.19 -6.24
N PRO A 133 1.63 -11.57 -4.98
CA PRO A 133 0.89 -10.71 -4.06
C PRO A 133 1.71 -9.47 -3.70
N VAL A 134 1.04 -8.32 -3.58
CA VAL A 134 1.65 -7.08 -3.12
C VAL A 134 1.64 -7.07 -1.60
N PHE A 135 2.82 -6.94 -1.00
CA PHE A 135 2.97 -6.84 0.45
C PHE A 135 2.38 -5.53 0.97
N SER A 136 2.79 -4.41 0.38
CA SER A 136 2.33 -3.10 0.82
C SER A 136 2.21 -2.11 -0.34
N THR A 137 1.43 -1.06 -0.11
CA THR A 137 1.27 0.10 -0.98
C THR A 137 1.74 1.34 -0.25
N VAL A 138 2.39 2.23 -0.99
CA VAL A 138 2.83 3.52 -0.45
C VAL A 138 2.43 4.62 -1.41
N GLN A 139 1.65 5.57 -0.90
CA GLN A 139 1.30 6.76 -1.65
C GLN A 139 2.28 7.90 -1.31
N LEU A 140 3.23 8.15 -2.20
CA LEU A 140 4.27 9.15 -2.01
C LEU A 140 3.76 10.55 -2.37
N ARG A 141 3.82 11.47 -1.40
CA ARG A 141 3.41 12.87 -1.54
C ARG A 141 4.57 13.81 -1.20
N PRO A 142 4.70 14.96 -1.90
CA PRO A 142 5.69 15.96 -1.55
C PRO A 142 5.55 16.45 -0.11
N GLN A 143 6.66 16.45 0.63
CA GLN A 143 6.78 17.10 1.93
C GLN A 143 7.79 18.23 1.89
N PHE A 144 7.53 19.28 2.66
CA PHE A 144 8.31 20.52 2.65
C PHE A 144 9.13 20.69 3.93
N LYS A 145 9.99 19.72 4.24
CA LYS A 145 10.78 19.70 5.49
C LYS A 145 11.62 20.96 5.72
N TYR A 146 12.13 21.56 4.65
CA TYR A 146 12.90 22.80 4.70
C TYR A 146 12.05 24.00 5.18
N VAL A 147 10.73 23.99 4.94
CA VAL A 147 9.81 25.01 5.44
C VAL A 147 9.60 24.84 6.94
N ASP A 148 9.39 23.61 7.39
CA ASP A 148 9.19 23.30 8.80
C ASP A 148 10.42 23.62 9.63
N LYS A 149 11.62 23.24 9.15
CA LYS A 149 12.90 23.57 9.79
C LYS A 149 13.04 25.08 9.99
N LYS A 150 12.78 25.86 8.94
CA LYS A 150 12.84 27.32 9.03
C LYS A 150 11.79 27.91 9.98
N SER A 151 10.57 27.37 9.96
CA SER A 151 9.52 27.83 10.88
C SER A 151 9.90 27.59 12.34
N ILE A 152 10.55 26.46 12.63
CA ILE A 152 11.09 26.14 13.95
C ILE A 152 12.22 27.12 14.31
N GLU A 153 13.20 27.33 13.43
CA GLU A 153 14.31 28.28 13.64
C GLU A 153 13.82 29.70 13.89
N ASP A 154 12.89 30.20 13.07
CA ASP A 154 12.29 31.54 13.22
C ASP A 154 11.54 31.66 14.57
N ARG A 155 10.80 30.61 14.97
CA ARG A 155 10.10 30.59 16.26
C ARG A 155 11.06 30.55 17.44
N GLU A 156 12.16 29.82 17.32
CA GLU A 156 13.21 29.76 18.35
C GLU A 156 13.94 31.09 18.47
N ALA A 157 14.26 31.74 17.35
CA ALA A 157 14.86 33.07 17.33
C ALA A 157 13.96 34.11 18.01
N VAL A 158 12.64 34.09 17.74
CA VAL A 158 11.68 34.98 18.42
C VAL A 158 11.61 34.69 19.92
N LYS A 159 11.61 33.42 20.33
CA LYS A 159 11.63 33.04 21.75
C LYS A 159 12.93 33.48 22.45
N LEU A 160 14.07 33.38 21.77
CA LEU A 160 15.36 33.80 22.30
C LEU A 160 15.39 35.33 22.48
N ALA A 161 14.97 36.09 21.47
CA ALA A 161 14.86 37.54 21.56
C ALA A 161 13.89 38.00 22.66
N GLN A 162 12.78 37.29 22.87
CA GLN A 162 11.85 37.54 23.98
C GLN A 162 12.42 37.17 25.34
N LYS A 163 13.24 36.10 25.43
CA LYS A 163 13.93 35.72 26.67
C LYS A 163 15.04 36.70 27.02
N ASP A 164 15.82 37.16 26.04
CA ASP A 164 16.84 38.19 26.24
C ASP A 164 16.19 39.50 26.74
N ALA A 165 15.03 39.88 26.17
CA ALA A 165 14.25 41.02 26.66
C ALA A 165 13.64 40.82 28.06
N ARG A 166 13.40 39.57 28.51
CA ARG A 166 12.88 39.23 29.85
C ARG A 166 13.96 38.82 30.86
N SER A 167 15.24 38.79 30.50
CA SER A 167 16.34 38.32 31.35
C SER A 167 16.83 39.34 32.40
N LYS A 168 15.89 40.08 33.01
CA LYS A 168 16.03 40.67 34.34
C LYS A 168 14.92 40.13 35.24
N GLU A 169 15.03 38.88 35.66
CA GLU A 169 14.71 38.42 37.02
C GLU A 169 14.95 36.92 37.18
N VAL A 170 15.64 36.58 38.26
CA VAL A 170 16.05 35.22 38.64
C VAL A 170 14.88 34.54 39.34
N LYS A 171 14.45 33.37 38.84
CA LYS A 171 14.24 32.13 39.61
C LYS A 171 13.60 31.06 38.74
N ALA A 172 14.45 30.19 38.21
CA ALA A 172 14.01 28.86 37.80
C ALA A 172 13.94 27.99 39.05
N VAL A 173 12.72 27.58 39.42
CA VAL A 173 12.52 26.27 40.05
C VAL A 173 11.31 25.65 39.37
N GLN A 174 11.55 24.94 38.26
CA GLN A 174 10.54 24.00 37.76
C GLN A 174 10.52 22.80 38.71
N MET A 175 9.72 22.90 39.78
CA MET A 175 9.31 21.71 40.52
C MET A 175 8.22 21.01 39.70
N SER A 176 8.62 20.17 38.75
CA SER A 176 7.69 19.19 38.16
C SER A 176 7.53 18.03 39.13
N ALA A 177 6.79 18.28 40.21
CA ALA A 177 6.29 17.20 41.05
C ALA A 177 5.34 16.35 40.20
N LYS A 178 5.84 15.21 39.70
CA LYS A 178 4.98 14.14 39.16
C LYS A 178 4.15 13.62 40.34
N SER A 179 2.95 14.15 40.48
CA SER A 179 1.90 13.54 41.30
C SER A 179 1.54 12.20 40.66
N THR A 180 1.85 11.14 41.40
CA THR A 180 1.46 9.76 41.13
C THR A 180 -0.06 9.67 41.14
N GLY A 181 -0.67 9.35 40.00
CA GLY A 181 -2.11 9.16 39.87
C GLY A 181 -2.48 8.70 38.48
N GLU A 182 -2.78 7.40 38.38
CA GLU A 182 -3.47 6.68 37.29
C GLU A 182 -2.86 6.72 35.87
N GLN A 183 -2.64 5.52 35.35
CA GLN A 183 -2.08 5.21 34.04
C GLN A 183 -3.05 5.57 32.91
N ALA A 184 -3.38 6.85 32.74
CA ALA A 184 -3.90 7.32 31.46
C ALA A 184 -2.73 7.30 30.45
N PRO A 185 -2.89 6.71 29.24
CA PRO A 185 -1.87 6.81 28.21
C PRO A 185 -1.63 8.29 27.95
N LYS A 186 -0.40 8.76 28.22
CA LYS A 186 -0.02 10.19 28.14
C LYS A 186 -0.19 10.79 26.74
N TYR A 187 -0.40 9.93 25.76
CA TYR A 187 -0.62 10.25 24.37
C TYR A 187 -1.73 9.32 23.86
N SER A 188 -2.83 9.90 23.37
CA SER A 188 -3.89 9.14 22.68
C SER A 188 -3.38 8.67 21.31
N GLY A 189 -4.05 7.68 20.70
CA GLY A 189 -3.55 6.92 19.54
C GLY A 189 -2.73 7.71 18.50
N ALA A 190 -3.25 8.83 17.99
CA ALA A 190 -2.54 9.64 17.01
C ALA A 190 -1.25 10.29 17.55
N LEU A 191 -1.26 10.80 18.78
CA LEU A 191 -0.07 11.36 19.41
C LEU A 191 0.98 10.28 19.71
N LEU A 192 0.53 9.08 20.04
CA LEU A 192 1.43 7.94 20.27
C LEU A 192 2.11 7.51 18.97
N SER A 193 1.39 7.46 17.85
CA SER A 193 1.98 7.10 16.55
C SER A 193 2.96 8.16 16.06
N PHE A 194 2.67 9.46 16.24
CA PHE A 194 3.66 10.51 15.96
C PHE A 194 4.89 10.40 16.84
N LYS A 195 4.71 10.12 18.13
CA LYS A 195 5.83 9.96 19.05
C LYS A 195 6.69 8.75 18.68
N GLN A 196 6.07 7.63 18.36
CA GLN A 196 6.77 6.42 17.90
C GLN A 196 7.50 6.68 16.59
N ALA A 197 6.88 7.38 15.65
CA ALA A 197 7.52 7.79 14.41
C ALA A 197 8.73 8.69 14.65
N ASP A 198 8.67 9.64 15.59
CA ASP A 198 9.82 10.50 15.93
C ASP A 198 10.92 9.74 16.66
N ASP A 199 10.57 8.80 17.52
CA ASP A 199 11.51 8.00 18.31
C ASP A 199 12.21 6.91 17.46
N GLU A 200 11.62 6.47 16.35
CA GLU A 200 12.21 5.49 15.41
C GLU A 200 13.25 6.14 14.48
N GLU A 201 14.42 5.53 14.36
CA GLU A 201 15.48 5.97 13.45
C GLU A 201 15.23 5.49 12.01
N PHE A 202 15.66 6.31 11.04
CA PHE A 202 15.55 5.95 9.63
C PHE A 202 16.57 4.87 9.26
N VAL A 203 16.09 3.81 8.60
CA VAL A 203 16.94 2.83 7.92
C VAL A 203 17.12 3.27 6.47
N HIS A 204 18.35 3.58 6.08
CA HIS A 204 18.68 3.89 4.69
C HIS A 204 18.64 2.63 3.82
N LEU A 205 18.12 2.77 2.62
CA LEU A 205 18.01 1.73 1.62
C LEU A 205 18.74 2.17 0.34
N ASP A 206 19.49 1.24 -0.24
CA ASP A 206 20.12 1.46 -1.53
C ASP A 206 19.04 1.46 -2.62
N TRP A 207 19.04 2.52 -3.43
CA TRP A 207 18.13 2.66 -4.57
C TRP A 207 18.82 2.22 -5.85
N TYR A 208 18.19 1.30 -6.58
CA TYR A 208 18.61 0.90 -7.92
C TYR A 208 17.54 1.36 -8.91
N ASP A 209 17.94 2.05 -9.97
CA ASP A 209 17.01 2.53 -11.00
C ASP A 209 16.40 1.34 -11.77
N ARG A 210 15.29 1.61 -12.46
CA ARG A 210 14.58 0.62 -13.29
C ARG A 210 15.50 -0.05 -14.31
N ASP A 211 16.44 0.69 -14.88
CA ASP A 211 17.31 0.23 -15.96
C ASP A 211 18.57 -0.48 -15.43
N SER A 212 18.74 -0.62 -14.12
CA SER A 212 19.87 -1.30 -13.49
C SER A 212 19.78 -2.83 -13.60
N ASP A 213 20.93 -3.50 -13.72
CA ASP A 213 21.00 -4.96 -13.80
C ASP A 213 20.47 -5.63 -12.52
N GLU A 214 20.67 -5.01 -11.35
CA GLU A 214 20.15 -5.47 -10.07
C GLU A 214 18.62 -5.51 -10.06
N SER A 215 17.98 -4.48 -10.64
CA SER A 215 16.53 -4.39 -10.77
C SER A 215 15.99 -5.50 -11.67
N TRP A 216 16.67 -5.79 -12.79
CA TRP A 216 16.32 -6.91 -13.68
C TRP A 216 16.46 -8.28 -12.98
N ASN A 217 17.53 -8.48 -12.22
CA ASN A 217 17.73 -9.72 -11.46
C ASN A 217 16.64 -9.96 -10.41
N VAL A 218 16.12 -8.89 -9.79
CA VAL A 218 14.98 -8.97 -8.86
C VAL A 218 13.68 -9.19 -9.62
N ALA A 219 13.48 -8.54 -10.76
CA ALA A 219 12.30 -8.71 -11.61
C ALA A 219 12.17 -10.16 -12.12
N ASP A 220 13.26 -10.84 -12.42
CA ASP A 220 13.25 -12.26 -12.80
C ASP A 220 12.71 -13.17 -11.66
N ARG A 221 12.77 -12.72 -10.40
CA ARG A 221 12.18 -13.46 -9.27
C ARG A 221 10.65 -13.35 -9.21
N LEU A 222 10.04 -12.40 -9.91
CA LEU A 222 8.58 -12.34 -10.08
C LEU A 222 8.08 -13.51 -10.93
N ILE A 223 8.95 -14.08 -11.76
CA ILE A 223 8.64 -15.22 -12.63
C ILE A 223 8.88 -16.52 -11.84
N SER A 224 7.84 -17.34 -11.73
CA SER A 224 7.92 -18.66 -11.11
C SER A 224 8.60 -19.64 -12.06
N SER A 225 9.76 -20.16 -11.64
CA SER A 225 10.49 -21.20 -12.34
C SER A 225 9.97 -22.61 -12.03
N ASN A 226 9.32 -22.79 -10.86
CA ASN A 226 8.69 -24.05 -10.48
C ASN A 226 7.19 -23.98 -10.83
N LYS A 227 6.73 -24.93 -11.64
CA LYS A 227 5.39 -24.99 -12.22
C LYS A 227 4.68 -26.20 -11.61
N GLU A 228 4.17 -26.02 -10.40
CA GLU A 228 3.31 -27.01 -9.72
C GLU A 228 1.85 -26.62 -9.93
N SER A 229 0.99 -27.61 -10.21
CA SER A 229 -0.44 -27.41 -10.29
C SER A 229 -0.98 -27.07 -8.91
N LEU A 230 -1.75 -25.99 -8.81
CA LEU A 230 -2.37 -25.55 -7.57
C LEU A 230 -3.84 -25.99 -7.62
N ASP A 231 -4.15 -27.09 -6.95
CA ASP A 231 -5.52 -27.58 -6.84
C ASP A 231 -6.23 -26.86 -5.68
N SER A 232 -7.47 -26.43 -5.92
CA SER A 232 -8.29 -25.84 -4.86
C SER A 232 -9.03 -26.95 -4.13
N ASP A 233 -8.80 -27.06 -2.82
CA ASP A 233 -9.45 -28.08 -1.98
C ASP A 233 -10.92 -27.76 -1.68
N THR A 234 -11.39 -26.53 -1.96
CA THR A 234 -12.75 -26.08 -1.60
C THR A 234 -13.81 -26.45 -2.63
N LEU A 235 -14.93 -26.98 -2.18
CA LEU A 235 -16.12 -27.19 -3.02
C LEU A 235 -16.80 -25.84 -3.36
N PRO A 236 -17.49 -25.71 -4.52
CA PRO A 236 -18.11 -24.44 -4.92
C PRO A 236 -19.10 -23.86 -3.90
N LEU A 237 -19.88 -24.70 -3.21
CA LEU A 237 -20.81 -24.23 -2.17
C LEU A 237 -20.07 -23.77 -0.91
N GLU A 238 -18.97 -24.42 -0.56
CA GLU A 238 -18.14 -24.05 0.60
C GLU A 238 -17.46 -22.71 0.35
N TYR A 239 -16.96 -22.48 -0.87
CA TYR A 239 -16.42 -21.19 -1.28
C TYR A 239 -17.46 -20.07 -1.14
N ILE A 240 -18.69 -20.29 -1.63
CA ILE A 240 -19.80 -19.30 -1.48
C ILE A 240 -20.10 -19.04 0.00
N SER A 241 -20.05 -20.07 0.84
CA SER A 241 -20.23 -19.92 2.29
C SER A 241 -19.08 -19.16 2.96
N MET A 242 -17.85 -19.25 2.46
CA MET A 242 -16.69 -18.55 3.02
C MET A 242 -16.66 -17.06 2.64
N ILE A 243 -17.11 -16.71 1.42
CA ILE A 243 -17.15 -15.31 0.97
C ILE A 243 -18.40 -14.56 1.48
N SER A 244 -19.42 -15.28 1.94
CA SER A 244 -20.62 -14.67 2.51
C SER A 244 -20.40 -14.36 3.99
N CYS A 245 -20.89 -13.20 4.45
CA CYS A 245 -20.87 -12.89 5.88
C CYS A 245 -21.58 -14.02 6.65
N PRO A 246 -20.97 -14.56 7.72
CA PRO A 246 -21.60 -15.60 8.52
C PRO A 246 -22.93 -15.06 9.05
N HIS A 247 -24.01 -15.78 8.76
CA HIS A 247 -25.31 -15.50 9.34
C HIS A 247 -25.24 -15.85 10.84
N LEU A 248 -25.03 -14.83 11.67
CA LEU A 248 -25.20 -14.93 13.11
C LEU A 248 -26.69 -15.14 13.38
N ASP A 249 -27.09 -16.40 13.56
CA ASP A 249 -28.45 -16.74 13.95
C ASP A 249 -28.63 -16.34 15.43
N PRO A 250 -29.42 -15.29 15.74
CA PRO A 250 -29.59 -14.77 17.10
C PRO A 250 -30.29 -15.76 18.04
N SER A 251 -30.74 -16.91 17.52
CA SER A 251 -31.39 -17.97 18.29
C SER A 251 -30.41 -19.00 18.90
N SER A 252 -29.13 -18.98 18.50
CA SER A 252 -28.13 -19.97 18.95
C SER A 252 -27.49 -19.67 20.31
N GLU A 253 -27.72 -18.49 20.91
CA GLU A 253 -27.22 -18.14 22.26
C GLU A 253 -28.14 -18.58 23.41
N ILE A 254 -29.28 -19.24 23.13
CA ILE A 254 -30.21 -19.70 24.18
C ILE A 254 -30.08 -21.22 24.35
N HIS A 255 -28.95 -21.69 24.86
CA HIS A 255 -28.88 -22.94 25.64
C HIS A 255 -27.59 -22.98 26.47
N ASN A 256 -27.69 -22.46 27.70
CA ASN A 256 -26.94 -22.93 28.87
C ASN A 256 -27.83 -23.86 29.68
#